data_AF-A0A7V0SSG3-F1
#
_entry.id   AF-A0A7V0SSG3-F1
#
_cell.length_a   1.000
_cell.length_b   1.000
_cell.length_c   1.000
_cell.angle_alpha   90.00
_cell.angle_beta   90.00
_cell.angle_gamma   90.00
#
_symmetry.space_group_name_H-M   'P 1'
#
loop_
_entity.id
_entity.type
_entity.pdbx_description
1 polymer ?
#
loop_
_entity_poly.entity_id
_entity_poly.type
_entity_poly.pdbx_seq_one_letter_code
_entity_poly.pdbx_strand_id
1 'polypeptide(L)' 'MDISLFDYKLPKEFIAQEPIEPRDNSRLLILDRKTKNIEHKKFYELLNYLS' A
#
# COMPACT_ATOMS: atom_id res chain seq x y z
N MET A 1 -15.87 22.30 0.89
CA MET A 1 -15.40 20.92 1.15
C MET A 1 -14.30 21.02 2.17
N ASP A 2 -14.41 20.30 3.28
CA ASP A 2 -13.41 20.31 4.35
C ASP A 2 -12.28 19.33 4.02
N ILE A 3 -11.05 19.85 3.91
CA ILE A 3 -9.86 19.07 3.53
C ILE A 3 -9.38 18.21 4.70
N SER A 4 -9.67 18.61 5.94
CA SER A 4 -9.24 17.88 7.14
C SER A 4 -9.81 16.46 7.22
N LEU A 5 -10.91 16.18 6.51
CA LEU A 5 -11.51 14.85 6.41
C LEU A 5 -10.59 13.80 5.77
N PHE A 6 -9.49 14.22 5.12
CA PHE A 6 -8.50 13.35 4.49
C PHE A 6 -7.14 13.37 5.21
N ASP A 7 -7.03 14.09 6.33
CA ASP A 7 -5.80 14.14 7.11
C ASP A 7 -5.64 12.89 7.99
N TYR A 8 -4.41 12.40 8.11
CA TYR A 8 -4.08 11.23 8.94
C TYR A 8 -2.67 11.36 9.51
N LYS A 9 -2.45 10.71 10.66
CA LYS A 9 -1.14 10.72 11.32
C LYS A 9 -0.15 9.89 10.50
N LEU A 10 0.80 10.57 9.84
CA LEU A 10 1.91 9.94 9.12
C LEU A 10 3.25 10.28 9.80
N PRO A 11 3.84 9.34 10.55
CA PRO A 11 5.21 9.47 11.02
C PRO A 11 6.18 9.67 9.85
N LYS A 12 7.13 10.60 9.98
CA LYS A 12 8.05 10.98 8.88
C LYS A 12 8.95 9.81 8.46
N GLU A 13 9.27 8.93 9.40
CA GLU A 13 10.06 7.72 9.21
C GLU A 13 9.38 6.67 8.30
N PHE A 14 8.05 6.77 8.09
CA PHE A 14 7.34 5.89 7.17
C PHE A 14 7.33 6.43 5.73
N ILE A 15 7.86 7.64 5.50
CA ILE A 15 8.06 8.18 4.15
C ILE A 15 9.40 7.63 3.63
N ALA A 16 9.33 6.71 2.67
CA ALA A 16 10.52 6.18 2.02
C ALA A 16 11.33 7.31 1.36
N GLN A 17 12.62 7.36 1.67
CA GLN A 17 13.54 8.34 1.08
C GLN A 17 14.18 7.81 -0.22
N GLU A 18 14.28 6.49 -0.34
CA GLU A 18 14.85 5.77 -1.47
C GLU A 18 14.00 4.52 -1.77
N PRO A 19 13.94 4.06 -3.03
CA PRO A 19 13.27 2.80 -3.36
C PRO A 19 14.02 1.60 -2.78
N ILE A 20 13.28 0.50 -2.54
CA ILE A 20 13.88 -0.79 -2.20
C ILE A 20 14.41 -1.48 -3.46
N GLU A 21 15.53 -2.18 -3.35
CA GLU A 21 16.07 -3.05 -4.40
C GLU A 21 16.19 -4.51 -3.93
N PRO A 22 15.71 -5.50 -4.71
CA PRO A 22 14.88 -5.39 -5.92
C PRO A 22 13.54 -4.65 -5.73
N ARG A 23 13.12 -3.87 -6.73
CA ARG A 23 11.89 -3.04 -6.68
C ARG A 23 10.60 -3.80 -6.32
N ASP A 24 10.48 -5.04 -6.77
CA ASP A 24 9.31 -5.90 -6.56
C ASP A 24 9.24 -6.53 -5.15
N ASN A 25 10.27 -6.33 -4.31
CA ASN A 25 10.24 -6.69 -2.89
C ASN A 25 9.50 -5.67 -2.01
N SER A 26 9.00 -4.58 -2.60
CA SER A 26 8.11 -3.63 -1.93
C SER A 26 6.82 -4.31 -1.41
N ARG A 27 6.23 -3.73 -0.37
CA ARG A 27 4.98 -4.22 0.22
C ARG A 27 3.80 -3.85 -0.68
N LEU A 28 2.84 -4.76 -0.81
CA LEU A 28 1.58 -4.56 -1.52
C LEU A 28 0.43 -4.69 -0.52
N LEU A 29 -0.39 -3.64 -0.40
CA LEU A 29 -1.64 -3.68 0.37
C LEU A 29 -2.79 -4.01 -0.58
N ILE A 30 -3.47 -5.12 -0.33
CA ILE A 30 -4.68 -5.52 -1.06
C ILE A 30 -5.88 -5.09 -0.21
N LEU A 31 -6.81 -4.34 -0.82
CA LEU A 31 -8.07 -3.95 -0.22
C LEU A 31 -9.23 -4.46 -1.06
N ASP A 32 -10.01 -5.39 -0.52
CA ASP A 32 -11.29 -5.77 -1.11
C ASP A 32 -12.33 -4.71 -0.79
N ARG A 33 -12.82 -4.02 -1.82
CA ARG A 33 -13.79 -2.93 -1.67
C ARG A 33 -15.15 -3.37 -1.14
N LYS A 34 -15.57 -4.62 -1.43
CA LYS A 34 -16.87 -5.18 -1.04
C LYS A 34 -16.84 -5.68 0.39
N THR A 35 -15.82 -6.45 0.75
CA THR A 35 -15.72 -7.07 2.08
C THR A 35 -14.98 -6.20 3.09
N LYS A 36 -14.25 -5.19 2.63
CA LYS A 36 -13.32 -4.36 3.42
C LYS A 36 -12.15 -5.16 4.02
N ASN A 37 -11.91 -6.37 3.50
CA ASN A 37 -10.76 -7.18 3.90
C ASN A 37 -9.46 -6.52 3.44
N ILE A 38 -8.46 -6.56 4.33
CA ILE A 38 -7.11 -6.05 4.08
C ILE A 38 -6.14 -7.23 4.13
N GLU A 39 -5.30 -7.35 3.11
CA GLU A 39 -4.21 -8.31 3.09
C GLU A 39 -2.89 -7.62 2.77
N HIS A 40 -1.80 -8.18 3.28
CA HIS A 40 -0.44 -7.72 3.00
C HIS A 40 0.31 -8.79 2.21
N LYS A 41 0.85 -8.37 1.06
CA LYS A 41 1.58 -9.22 0.12
C LYS A 41 2.88 -8.54 -0.32
N LYS A 42 3.62 -9.20 -1.21
CA LYS A 42 4.77 -8.61 -1.92
C LYS A 42 4.40 -8.23 -3.34
N PHE A 43 5.06 -7.21 -3.89
CA PHE A 43 4.70 -6.69 -5.21
C PHE A 43 4.93 -7.71 -6.34
N TYR A 44 5.92 -8.60 -6.23
CA TYR A 44 6.11 -9.70 -7.20
C TYR A 44 4.91 -10.68 -7.26
N GLU A 45 4.04 -10.70 -6.23
CA GLU A 45 2.83 -11.55 -6.18
C GLU A 45 1.64 -10.91 -6.92
N LEU A 46 1.78 -9.70 -7.46
CA LEU A 46 0.71 -8.95 -8.14
C LEU A 46 0.06 -9.77 -9.27
N LEU A 47 0.84 -10.59 -9.98
CA LEU A 47 0.35 -11.41 -11.09
C LEU A 47 -0.73 -12.42 -10.67
N ASN A 48 -0.79 -12.82 -9.40
CA ASN A 48 -1.83 -13.71 -8.88
C ASN A 48 -3.24 -13.05 -8.84
N TYR A 49 -3.32 -11.74 -9.05
CA TYR A 49 -4.55 -10.95 -8.92
C TYR A 49 -5.01 -10.30 -10.24
N LEU A 50 -4.30 -10.56 -11.35
CA LEU A 50 -4.63 -10.04 -12.67
C LEU A 50 -5.14 -11.19 -13.55
N SER A 51 -6.27 -10.97 -14.21
CA SER A 51 -6.93 -11.92 -15.12
C SER A 51 -7.10 -11.33 -16.51
#